data_AF-A0A7L0JMW1-F1
#
_entry.id   AF-A0A7L0JMW1-F1
#
_cell.length_a   1.000
_cell.length_b   1.000
_cell.length_c   1.000
_cell.angle_alpha   90.00
_cell.angle_beta   90.00
_cell.angle_gamma   90.00
#
_symmetry.space_group_name_H-M   'P 1'
#
loop_
_entity.id
_entity.type
_entity.pdbx_description
1 polymer ?
#
loop_
_entity_poly.entity_id
_entity_poly.type
_entity_poly.pdbx_seq_one_letter_code
_entity_poly.pdbx_strand_id
1 'polypeptide(L)'
;QASQEELKAAYRRLCMLYHPDKHRDPELKTQAERLFNLVHQAYEVLSDPQTRAIYDIYGRRGLEMEGWEVVERKRTPAEIREEFERLQREREERRLQQRTNPKGTISVGIDATDLFDRYDEEYEDVQGSSFPQIEINKMHISQSIEAPLTAMDTAILSGNLSTQNGNGGGSINLALRRVTSAKGWGELEFGAGDLQGPLFGLKIFRNLTPRCFVTTNCALQFSSRGIRPGLTTVLARNLDKNTMGYLQWRWGIQSAMNTSIVRDTKTSHFTVALQLGIPHSFMMVSYQHKFQDEDQTRVKGSLKAGFFGTIVEYGAERKISRHSILGATVSVGVPQGVSLKIKLNRASQTYFFPVHLTDQLLPSAVFYATVGPLVIYFAMHRLIIKPYLRAQKERELEKQRESTASDTLQKKQEAEAAVRLMQESVRRIIEAEEARMGLIVVNAWYGKFVNDNSRKNEKVKVIDVTVPLQCLVKDSKLILTEASKAGLPGFYDPCVGEEKSLKVLYQFRGVLHQVMSADNEALRIPKQ
;
A
#
# COMPACT_ATOMS: atom_id res chain seq x y z
N GLN A 1 5.88 -9.35 42.37
CA GLN A 1 4.64 -9.02 41.64
C GLN A 1 3.53 -8.90 42.66
N ALA A 2 2.85 -7.76 42.73
CA ALA A 2 1.71 -7.58 43.63
C ALA A 2 0.43 -8.18 43.05
N SER A 3 -0.41 -8.78 43.89
CA SER A 3 -1.72 -9.33 43.51
C SER A 3 -2.73 -8.21 43.25
N GLN A 4 -3.83 -8.50 42.54
CA GLN A 4 -4.89 -7.49 42.31
C GLN A 4 -5.55 -7.02 43.63
N GLU A 5 -5.61 -7.88 44.63
CA GLU A 5 -6.15 -7.56 45.95
C GLU A 5 -5.24 -6.60 46.70
N GLU A 6 -3.92 -6.82 46.65
CA GLU A 6 -2.92 -5.90 47.21
C GLU A 6 -2.94 -4.54 46.51
N LEU A 7 -3.09 -4.53 45.18
CA LEU A 7 -3.21 -3.31 44.39
C LEU A 7 -4.44 -2.48 44.80
N LYS A 8 -5.61 -3.12 44.93
CA LYS A 8 -6.85 -2.49 45.39
C LYS A 8 -6.73 -1.98 46.83
N ALA A 9 -6.10 -2.75 47.71
CA ALA A 9 -5.89 -2.36 49.09
C ALA A 9 -4.91 -1.18 49.23
N ALA A 10 -3.86 -1.12 48.41
CA ALA A 10 -2.92 -0.01 48.36
C ALA A 10 -3.58 1.26 47.78
N TYR A 11 -4.33 1.12 46.69
CA TYR A 11 -5.08 2.22 46.07
C TYR A 11 -6.05 2.88 47.06
N ARG A 12 -6.88 2.07 47.75
CA ARG A 12 -7.81 2.58 48.76
C ARG A 12 -7.10 3.34 49.88
N ARG A 13 -5.97 2.83 50.37
CA ARG A 13 -5.17 3.49 51.41
C ARG A 13 -4.62 4.84 50.93
N LEU A 14 -4.05 4.89 49.74
CA LEU A 14 -3.47 6.12 49.17
C LEU A 14 -4.53 7.16 48.80
N CYS A 15 -5.69 6.74 48.28
CA CYS A 15 -6.83 7.64 48.04
C CYS A 15 -7.35 8.27 49.34
N MET A 16 -7.42 7.51 50.44
CA MET A 16 -7.82 8.05 51.74
C MET A 16 -6.79 9.01 52.32
N LEU A 17 -5.51 8.93 51.94
CA LEU A 17 -4.43 9.79 52.43
C LEU A 17 -4.36 11.10 51.65
N TYR A 18 -4.48 11.03 50.32
CA TYR A 18 -4.35 12.16 49.40
C TYR A 18 -5.69 12.79 48.99
N HIS A 19 -6.79 12.47 49.69
CA HIS A 19 -8.09 13.06 49.38
C HIS A 19 -8.07 14.58 49.62
N PRO A 20 -8.48 15.42 48.65
CA PRO A 20 -8.39 16.89 48.77
C PRO A 20 -9.21 17.45 49.94
N ASP A 21 -10.29 16.79 50.36
CA ASP A 21 -11.10 17.24 51.51
C ASP A 21 -10.46 17.04 52.88
N LYS A 22 -9.37 16.26 52.99
CA LYS A 22 -8.67 16.07 54.27
C LYS A 22 -7.64 17.16 54.57
N HIS A 23 -7.34 18.02 53.60
CA HIS A 23 -6.31 19.05 53.71
C HIS A 23 -6.97 20.44 53.70
N ARG A 24 -6.77 21.22 54.77
CA ARG A 24 -7.39 22.54 54.95
C ARG A 24 -6.58 23.67 54.31
N ASP A 25 -5.27 23.51 54.19
CA ASP A 25 -4.40 24.53 53.61
C ASP A 25 -4.43 24.49 52.07
N PRO A 26 -4.51 25.64 51.39
CA PRO A 26 -4.68 25.70 49.94
C PRO A 26 -3.51 25.10 49.15
N GLU A 27 -2.27 25.23 49.65
CA GLU A 27 -1.08 24.63 49.04
C GLU A 27 -1.03 23.11 49.21
N LEU A 28 -1.39 22.60 50.40
CA LEU A 28 -1.44 21.17 50.64
C LEU A 28 -2.59 20.50 49.88
N LYS A 29 -3.72 21.20 49.70
CA LYS A 29 -4.86 20.72 48.91
C LYS A 29 -4.50 20.52 47.44
N THR A 30 -3.78 21.47 46.83
CA THR A 30 -3.32 21.35 45.43
C THR A 30 -2.27 20.26 45.25
N GLN A 31 -1.39 20.04 46.23
CA GLN A 31 -0.44 18.92 46.22
C GLN A 31 -1.15 17.57 46.38
N ALA A 32 -2.12 17.47 47.28
CA ALA A 32 -2.93 16.29 47.50
C ALA A 32 -3.72 15.91 46.23
N GLU A 33 -4.30 16.89 45.54
CA GLU A 33 -5.01 16.68 44.27
C GLU A 33 -4.10 16.12 43.17
N ARG A 34 -2.87 16.64 43.03
CA ARG A 34 -1.88 16.10 42.08
C ARG A 34 -1.51 14.65 42.39
N LEU A 35 -1.24 14.36 43.66
CA LEU A 35 -0.89 13.00 44.10
C LEU A 35 -2.08 12.04 43.96
N PHE A 36 -3.29 12.50 44.24
CA PHE A 36 -4.52 11.74 44.04
C PHE A 36 -4.71 11.35 42.56
N ASN A 37 -4.55 12.30 41.65
CA ASN A 37 -4.66 12.05 40.21
C ASN A 37 -3.58 11.09 39.71
N LEU A 38 -2.35 11.20 40.22
CA LEU A 38 -1.26 10.27 39.88
C LEU A 38 -1.54 8.84 40.38
N VAL A 39 -2.04 8.71 41.62
CA VAL A 39 -2.42 7.41 42.19
C VAL A 39 -3.58 6.79 41.41
N HIS A 40 -4.55 7.60 40.98
CA HIS A 40 -5.67 7.16 40.15
C HIS A 40 -5.20 6.65 38.78
N GLN A 41 -4.37 7.41 38.07
CA GLN A 41 -3.79 7.00 36.80
C GLN A 41 -2.94 5.73 36.93
N ALA A 42 -2.14 5.62 38.00
CA ALA A 42 -1.35 4.41 38.25
C ALA A 42 -2.24 3.19 38.51
N TYR A 43 -3.32 3.33 39.26
CA TYR A 43 -4.28 2.25 39.48
C TYR A 43 -4.99 1.86 38.18
N GLU A 44 -5.43 2.83 37.36
CA GLU A 44 -6.08 2.55 36.08
C GLU A 44 -5.19 1.69 35.17
N VAL A 45 -3.92 2.07 35.01
CA VAL A 45 -2.92 1.33 34.22
C VAL A 45 -2.57 -0.04 34.82
N LEU A 46 -2.49 -0.15 36.16
CA LEU A 46 -2.09 -1.42 36.80
C LEU A 46 -3.25 -2.38 37.07
N SER A 47 -4.49 -1.88 37.03
CA SER A 47 -5.71 -2.65 37.34
C SER A 47 -6.09 -3.60 36.21
N ASP A 48 -5.94 -3.17 34.96
CA ASP A 48 -6.20 -3.98 33.78
C ASP A 48 -4.92 -4.77 33.42
N PRO A 49 -5.00 -6.12 33.33
CA PRO A 49 -3.87 -6.94 32.92
C PRO A 49 -3.27 -6.54 31.57
N GLN A 50 -4.06 -6.00 30.63
CA GLN A 50 -3.60 -5.64 29.29
C GLN A 50 -2.74 -4.36 29.33
N THR A 51 -3.26 -3.29 29.91
CA THR A 51 -2.51 -2.02 30.06
C THR A 51 -1.29 -2.17 30.97
N ARG A 52 -1.36 -3.03 32.00
CA ARG A 52 -0.21 -3.38 32.85
C ARG A 52 0.90 -4.07 32.05
N ALA A 53 0.57 -5.03 31.19
CA ALA A 53 1.56 -5.70 30.36
C ALA A 53 2.22 -4.74 29.37
N ILE A 54 1.47 -3.81 28.78
CA ILE A 54 2.01 -2.76 27.90
C ILE A 54 2.98 -1.87 28.68
N TYR A 55 2.60 -1.45 29.90
CA TYR A 55 3.44 -0.63 30.76
C TYR A 55 4.72 -1.35 31.21
N ASP A 56 4.64 -2.63 31.56
CA ASP A 56 5.79 -3.44 31.97
C ASP A 56 6.82 -3.61 30.84
N ILE A 57 6.37 -3.60 29.58
CA ILE A 57 7.24 -3.80 28.40
C ILE A 57 7.78 -2.47 27.84
N TYR A 58 6.92 -1.45 27.71
CA TYR A 58 7.24 -0.21 26.98
C TYR A 58 7.24 1.04 27.86
N GLY A 59 6.90 0.92 29.14
CA GLY A 59 6.73 2.04 30.05
C GLY A 59 5.58 2.97 29.63
N ARG A 60 5.62 4.22 30.12
CA ARG A 60 4.57 5.22 29.87
C ARG A 60 4.32 5.52 28.38
N ARG A 61 5.35 5.39 27.53
CA ARG A 61 5.26 5.64 26.09
C ARG A 61 4.37 4.64 25.35
N GLY A 62 4.16 3.44 25.91
CA GLY A 62 3.30 2.41 25.31
C GLY A 62 1.81 2.72 25.42
N LEU A 63 1.41 3.55 26.39
CA LEU A 63 -0.01 3.87 26.67
C LEU A 63 -0.56 5.01 25.79
N GLU A 64 0.31 5.79 25.14
CA GLU A 64 -0.08 6.95 24.30
C GLU A 64 -0.42 6.58 22.85
N MET A 65 -0.20 5.33 22.45
CA MET A 65 -0.54 4.84 21.11
C MET A 65 -1.92 4.17 21.11
N GLU A 66 -2.97 4.95 20.85
CA GLU A 66 -4.32 4.41 20.60
C GLU A 66 -4.32 3.49 19.35
N GLY A 67 -4.68 2.21 19.52
CA GLY A 67 -4.86 1.27 18.41
C GLY A 67 -4.20 -0.12 18.54
N TRP A 68 -3.67 -0.48 19.71
CA TRP A 68 -3.18 -1.84 19.96
C TRP A 68 -4.33 -2.77 20.37
N GLU A 69 -4.96 -3.43 19.39
CA GLU A 69 -5.70 -4.66 19.68
C GLU A 69 -4.68 -5.73 20.07
N VAL A 70 -4.82 -6.28 21.28
CA VAL A 70 -4.00 -7.39 21.77
C VAL A 70 -4.20 -8.57 20.84
N VAL A 71 -3.31 -8.71 19.87
CA VAL A 71 -3.17 -9.93 19.08
C VAL A 71 -2.88 -11.04 20.10
N GLU A 72 -3.81 -11.99 20.21
CA GLU A 72 -3.62 -13.21 21.00
C GLU A 72 -2.20 -13.75 20.79
N ARG A 73 -1.50 -14.06 21.88
CA ARG A 73 -0.11 -14.56 21.90
C ARG A 73 0.08 -15.71 20.91
N LYS A 74 0.46 -15.37 19.68
CA LYS A 74 0.93 -16.29 18.65
C LYS A 74 2.19 -15.81 17.94
N ARG A 75 2.70 -14.60 18.24
CA ARG A 75 3.87 -14.05 17.56
C ARG A 75 5.03 -13.83 18.51
N THR A 76 6.23 -14.19 18.06
CA THR A 76 7.46 -14.09 18.82
C THR A 76 7.95 -12.62 18.90
N PRO A 77 8.73 -12.22 19.92
CA PRO A 77 9.26 -10.85 20.03
C PRO A 77 10.09 -10.39 18.81
N ALA A 78 10.67 -11.33 18.06
CA ALA A 78 11.39 -11.08 16.82
C ALA A 78 10.45 -10.71 15.67
N GLU A 79 9.34 -11.46 15.50
CA GLU A 79 8.31 -11.17 14.49
C GLU A 79 7.66 -9.80 14.71
N ILE A 80 7.47 -9.39 15.97
CA ILE A 80 6.91 -8.07 16.31
C ILE A 80 7.90 -6.94 15.93
N ARG A 81 9.21 -7.16 16.14
CA ARG A 81 10.25 -6.19 15.77
C ARG A 81 10.37 -6.04 14.25
N GLU A 82 10.33 -7.14 13.52
CA GLU A 82 10.33 -7.13 12.05
C GLU A 82 9.07 -6.47 11.47
N GLU A 83 7.90 -6.75 12.05
CA GLU A 83 6.64 -6.11 11.65
C GLU A 83 6.67 -4.60 11.95
N PHE A 84 7.25 -4.19 13.07
CA PHE A 84 7.45 -2.78 13.41
C PHE A 84 8.39 -2.07 12.43
N GLU A 85 9.53 -2.67 12.10
CA GLU A 85 10.47 -2.13 11.12
C GLU A 85 9.84 -2.03 9.72
N ARG A 86 9.06 -3.03 9.32
CA ARG A 86 8.31 -3.02 8.05
C ARG A 86 7.29 -1.89 8.01
N LEU A 87 6.51 -1.72 9.09
CA LEU A 87 5.54 -0.63 9.21
C LEU A 87 6.21 0.75 9.24
N GLN A 88 7.41 0.87 9.83
CA GLN A 88 8.18 2.11 9.79
C GLN A 88 8.66 2.46 8.38
N ARG A 89 9.25 1.51 7.63
CA ARG A 89 9.68 1.75 6.24
C ARG A 89 8.50 2.10 5.34
N GLU A 90 7.37 1.40 5.47
CA GLU A 90 6.16 1.75 4.73
C GLU A 90 5.64 3.16 5.08
N ARG A 91 5.69 3.56 6.35
CA ARG A 91 5.33 4.93 6.77
C ARG A 91 6.31 5.96 6.22
N GLU A 92 7.61 5.69 6.22
CA GLU A 92 8.63 6.59 5.67
C GLU A 92 8.49 6.75 4.16
N GLU A 93 8.30 5.66 3.41
CA GLU A 93 8.02 5.72 1.97
C GLU A 93 6.72 6.48 1.67
N ARG A 94 5.64 6.22 2.42
CA ARG A 94 4.38 7.00 2.29
C ARG A 94 4.60 8.47 2.63
N ARG A 95 5.42 8.78 3.64
CA ARG A 95 5.75 10.16 4.03
C ARG A 95 6.54 10.87 2.93
N LEU A 96 7.49 10.19 2.28
CA LEU A 96 8.23 10.72 1.14
C LEU A 96 7.31 10.92 -0.09
N GLN A 97 6.45 9.95 -0.40
CA GLN A 97 5.45 10.07 -1.48
C GLN A 97 4.39 11.16 -1.20
N GLN A 98 4.07 11.45 0.06
CA GLN A 98 3.18 12.54 0.44
C GLN A 98 3.83 13.92 0.30
N ARG A 99 5.16 14.02 0.43
CA ARG A 99 5.89 15.30 0.33
C ARG A 99 5.97 15.83 -1.09
N THR A 100 6.09 14.93 -2.06
CA THR A 100 5.99 15.23 -3.48
C THR A 100 5.21 14.10 -4.14
N ASN A 101 3.99 14.39 -4.58
CA ASN A 101 3.18 13.45 -5.37
C ASN A 101 3.27 13.87 -6.85
N PRO A 102 4.37 13.55 -7.56
CA PRO A 102 4.52 13.93 -8.95
C PRO A 102 3.52 13.14 -9.78
N LYS A 103 2.62 13.85 -10.45
CA LYS A 103 1.70 13.27 -11.43
C LYS A 103 2.19 13.62 -12.82
N GLY A 104 2.34 12.62 -13.67
CA GLY A 104 2.81 12.80 -15.04
C GLY A 104 1.82 12.21 -16.04
N THR A 105 1.58 12.88 -17.15
CA THR A 105 0.89 12.31 -18.31
C THR A 105 1.76 12.49 -19.55
N ILE A 106 2.09 11.39 -20.21
CA ILE A 106 2.80 11.38 -21.49
C ILE A 106 1.82 10.86 -22.53
N SER A 107 1.58 11.63 -23.57
CA SER A 107 0.70 11.29 -24.67
C SER A 107 1.48 11.36 -25.98
N VAL A 108 1.43 10.29 -26.77
CA VAL A 108 2.03 10.24 -28.11
C VAL A 108 0.96 9.79 -29.08
N GLY A 109 0.48 10.71 -29.91
CA GLY A 109 -0.50 10.41 -30.94
C GLY A 109 0.18 9.92 -32.20
N ILE A 110 -0.27 8.76 -32.64
CA ILE A 110 0.27 8.02 -33.77
C ILE A 110 -0.76 8.09 -34.89
N ASP A 111 -0.34 8.52 -36.07
CA ASP A 111 -1.13 8.46 -37.28
C ASP A 111 -0.72 7.22 -38.07
N ALA A 112 -1.68 6.32 -38.27
CA ALA A 112 -1.48 5.07 -38.98
C ALA A 112 -2.48 4.93 -40.14
N THR A 113 -2.96 6.06 -40.66
CA THR A 113 -3.95 6.15 -41.75
C THR A 113 -3.48 5.43 -43.01
N ASP A 114 -2.19 5.56 -43.36
CA ASP A 114 -1.54 4.88 -44.48
C ASP A 114 -1.64 3.34 -44.48
N LEU A 115 -1.93 2.73 -43.32
CA LEU A 115 -2.14 1.27 -43.24
C LEU A 115 -3.45 0.82 -43.89
N PHE A 116 -4.44 1.71 -43.98
CA PHE A 116 -5.82 1.39 -44.32
C PHE A 116 -6.35 2.20 -45.50
N ASP A 117 -6.06 3.50 -45.53
CA ASP A 117 -6.37 4.38 -46.63
C ASP A 117 -5.06 4.64 -47.39
N ARG A 118 -4.76 3.81 -48.39
CA ARG A 118 -3.75 4.17 -49.39
C ARG A 118 -4.38 5.25 -50.24
N TYR A 119 -3.90 6.48 -50.12
CA TYR A 119 -4.21 7.48 -51.13
C TYR A 119 -3.68 6.94 -52.45
N ASP A 120 -4.60 6.53 -53.33
CA ASP A 120 -4.25 6.28 -54.73
C ASP A 120 -3.81 7.64 -55.28
N GLU A 121 -2.51 7.94 -55.21
CA GLU A 121 -1.91 9.04 -55.94
C GLU A 121 -2.00 8.69 -57.42
N GLU A 122 -3.17 8.94 -58.02
CA GLU A 122 -3.44 8.77 -59.46
C GLU A 122 -2.65 9.78 -60.33
N TYR A 123 -1.84 10.64 -59.71
CA TYR A 123 -1.01 11.64 -60.36
C TYR A 123 0.32 11.84 -59.62
N GLU A 124 1.24 10.88 -59.69
CA GLU A 124 2.69 11.15 -59.79
C GLU A 124 3.47 9.85 -59.99
N ASP A 125 4.25 9.78 -61.09
CA ASP A 125 5.25 8.75 -61.38
C ASP A 125 6.45 8.85 -60.39
N VAL A 126 6.20 8.64 -59.09
CA VAL A 126 7.25 8.55 -58.09
C VAL A 126 7.29 7.11 -57.58
N GLN A 127 8.33 6.38 -57.99
CA GLN A 127 8.73 5.12 -57.36
C GLN A 127 9.20 5.41 -55.91
N GLY A 128 8.26 5.56 -54.97
CA GLY A 128 8.52 5.91 -53.58
C GLY A 128 7.87 4.92 -52.60
N SER A 129 8.70 4.03 -52.02
CA SER A 129 8.44 3.13 -50.88
C SER A 129 7.10 2.35 -50.84
N SER A 130 7.13 1.05 -51.16
CA SER A 130 6.00 0.10 -50.98
C SER A 130 5.57 -0.16 -49.52
N PHE A 131 6.12 0.53 -48.53
CA PHE A 131 5.84 0.30 -47.12
C PHE A 131 5.06 1.49 -46.53
N PRO A 132 3.95 1.23 -45.81
CA PRO A 132 3.15 2.28 -45.19
C PRO A 132 3.97 3.04 -44.14
N GLN A 133 3.82 4.36 -44.09
CA GLN A 133 4.54 5.22 -43.16
C GLN A 133 3.66 5.51 -41.94
N ILE A 134 4.22 5.32 -40.75
CA ILE A 134 3.53 5.61 -39.48
C ILE A 134 4.15 6.89 -38.92
N GLU A 135 3.33 7.92 -38.74
CA GLU A 135 3.80 9.23 -38.31
C GLU A 135 3.38 9.55 -36.88
N ILE A 136 4.16 10.41 -36.21
CA ILE A 136 3.80 10.95 -34.89
C ILE A 136 3.22 12.35 -35.11
N ASN A 137 1.88 12.45 -35.12
CA ASN A 137 1.16 13.70 -35.38
C ASN A 137 1.21 14.65 -34.15
N LYS A 138 1.17 14.09 -32.93
CA LYS A 138 1.17 14.90 -31.69
C LYS A 138 1.96 14.27 -30.55
N MET A 139 2.65 15.09 -29.77
CA MET A 139 3.24 14.70 -28.50
C MET A 139 2.78 15.68 -27.41
N HIS A 140 2.34 15.17 -26.27
CA HIS A 140 1.90 15.98 -25.14
C HIS A 140 2.44 15.42 -23.83
N ILE A 141 3.24 16.20 -23.12
CA ILE A 141 3.78 15.88 -21.81
C ILE A 141 3.21 16.87 -20.82
N SER A 142 2.50 16.40 -19.79
CA SER A 142 2.15 17.21 -18.63
C SER A 142 2.74 16.62 -17.36
N GLN A 143 3.30 17.47 -16.51
CA GLN A 143 3.85 17.09 -15.23
C GLN A 143 3.35 18.07 -14.17
N SER A 144 2.87 17.57 -13.04
CA SER A 144 2.53 18.38 -11.89
C SER A 144 3.15 17.81 -10.62
N ILE A 145 3.59 18.71 -9.74
CA ILE A 145 4.16 18.40 -8.44
C ILE A 145 3.37 19.21 -7.41
N GLU A 146 2.72 18.50 -6.50
CA GLU A 146 2.06 19.10 -5.34
C GLU A 146 3.01 19.03 -4.15
N ALA A 147 3.35 20.19 -3.58
CA ALA A 147 4.24 20.34 -2.44
C ALA A 147 3.48 21.04 -1.28
N PRO A 148 3.17 20.33 -0.17
CA PRO A 148 2.58 20.95 1.00
C PRO A 148 3.64 21.83 1.70
N LEU A 149 3.42 23.14 1.72
CA LEU A 149 4.32 24.11 2.37
C LEU A 149 4.03 24.20 3.87
N THR A 150 2.75 24.24 4.24
CA THR A 150 2.28 24.24 5.63
C THR A 150 1.07 23.31 5.76
N ALA A 151 0.50 23.17 6.97
CA ALA A 151 -0.72 22.39 7.17
C ALA A 151 -1.94 22.95 6.39
N MET A 152 -1.91 24.24 6.03
CA MET A 152 -3.00 24.92 5.32
C MET A 152 -2.64 25.29 3.88
N ASP A 153 -1.35 25.49 3.58
CA ASP A 153 -0.88 25.97 2.28
C ASP A 153 -0.21 24.85 1.47
N THR A 154 -0.64 24.67 0.23
CA THR A 154 -0.03 23.77 -0.76
C THR A 154 0.38 24.57 -1.99
N ALA A 155 1.64 24.43 -2.41
CA ALA A 155 2.10 24.90 -3.71
C ALA A 155 1.97 23.79 -4.74
N ILE A 156 1.50 24.12 -5.93
CA ILE A 156 1.38 23.20 -7.05
C ILE A 156 2.16 23.81 -8.21
N LEU A 157 3.19 23.11 -8.66
CA LEU A 157 3.91 23.48 -9.87
C LEU A 157 3.50 22.50 -10.97
N SER A 158 3.04 23.01 -12.10
CA SER A 158 2.70 22.19 -13.25
C SER A 158 3.29 22.76 -14.53
N GLY A 159 3.69 21.87 -15.43
CA GLY A 159 4.20 22.19 -16.75
C GLY A 159 3.56 21.30 -17.77
N ASN A 160 3.07 21.89 -18.86
CA ASN A 160 2.54 21.19 -20.01
C ASN A 160 3.37 21.58 -21.23
N LEU A 161 3.73 20.61 -22.04
CA LEU A 161 4.39 20.76 -23.32
C LEU A 161 3.58 19.98 -24.34
N SER A 162 3.15 20.63 -25.41
CA SER A 162 2.44 19.98 -26.51
C SER A 162 3.03 20.38 -27.84
N THR A 163 3.31 19.40 -28.68
CA THR A 163 3.67 19.59 -30.08
C THR A 163 2.59 18.93 -30.95
N GLN A 164 2.15 19.63 -31.98
CA GLN A 164 1.20 19.13 -32.96
C GLN A 164 1.61 19.64 -34.34
N ASN A 165 1.80 18.73 -35.30
CA ASN A 165 2.16 19.05 -36.68
C ASN A 165 3.32 20.06 -36.80
N GLY A 166 4.41 19.81 -36.05
CA GLY A 166 5.61 20.65 -36.07
C GLY A 166 5.51 21.97 -35.28
N ASN A 167 4.32 22.39 -34.85
CA ASN A 167 4.17 23.54 -33.97
C ASN A 167 4.15 23.11 -32.50
N GLY A 168 5.06 23.65 -31.70
CA GLY A 168 5.22 23.35 -30.29
C GLY A 168 4.80 24.51 -29.40
N GLY A 169 4.20 24.20 -28.27
CA GLY A 169 3.91 25.19 -27.23
C GLY A 169 4.07 24.59 -25.85
N GLY A 170 4.63 25.37 -24.94
CA GLY A 170 4.74 25.04 -23.53
C GLY A 170 4.00 26.04 -22.66
N SER A 171 3.51 25.57 -21.52
CA SER A 171 2.99 26.43 -20.45
C SER A 171 3.45 25.92 -19.10
N ILE A 172 3.87 26.83 -18.23
CA ILE A 172 4.18 26.55 -16.83
C ILE A 172 3.15 27.29 -15.98
N ASN A 173 2.52 26.57 -15.06
CA ASN A 173 1.54 27.11 -14.12
C ASN A 173 2.01 26.84 -12.69
N LEU A 174 2.04 27.89 -11.88
CA LEU A 174 2.23 27.85 -10.44
C LEU A 174 0.88 28.16 -9.78
N ALA A 175 0.42 27.28 -8.89
CA ALA A 175 -0.77 27.52 -8.10
C ALA A 175 -0.48 27.47 -6.60
N LEU A 176 -1.04 28.42 -5.86
CA LEU A 176 -0.97 28.50 -4.41
C LEU A 176 -2.35 28.23 -3.84
N ARG A 177 -2.53 27.04 -3.26
CA ARG A 177 -3.76 26.62 -2.61
C ARG A 177 -3.68 26.86 -1.11
N ARG A 178 -4.64 27.61 -0.56
CA ARG A 178 -4.81 27.84 0.87
C ARG A 178 -6.15 27.29 1.33
N VAL A 179 -6.12 26.41 2.32
CA VAL A 179 -7.31 25.96 3.04
C VAL A 179 -7.74 27.08 3.98
N THR A 180 -8.88 27.71 3.69
CA THR A 180 -9.38 28.87 4.45
C THR A 180 -10.30 28.45 5.59
N SER A 181 -10.96 27.29 5.47
CA SER A 181 -11.88 26.74 6.46
C SER A 181 -12.00 25.23 6.31
N ALA A 182 -12.50 24.54 7.33
CA ALA A 182 -12.89 23.12 7.22
C ALA A 182 -13.90 22.85 6.09
N LYS A 183 -14.62 23.90 5.63
CA LYS A 183 -15.64 23.81 4.57
C LYS A 183 -15.18 24.36 3.22
N GLY A 184 -13.94 24.84 3.07
CA GLY A 184 -13.53 25.49 1.82
C GLY A 184 -12.05 25.80 1.69
N TRP A 185 -11.62 25.99 0.45
CA TRP A 185 -10.25 26.37 0.10
C TRP A 185 -10.27 27.32 -1.10
N GLY A 186 -9.23 28.15 -1.20
CA GLY A 186 -8.97 29.02 -2.34
C GLY A 186 -7.63 28.68 -2.98
N GLU A 187 -7.52 28.84 -4.29
CA GLU A 187 -6.34 28.55 -5.08
C GLU A 187 -6.10 29.71 -6.04
N LEU A 188 -4.91 30.30 -5.98
CA LEU A 188 -4.45 31.34 -6.90
C LEU A 188 -3.54 30.70 -7.94
N GLU A 189 -3.86 30.82 -9.21
CA GLU A 189 -3.13 30.24 -10.33
C GLU A 189 -2.41 31.35 -11.11
N PHE A 190 -1.13 31.15 -11.39
CA PHE A 190 -0.29 32.00 -12.22
C PHE A 190 0.33 31.14 -13.30
N GLY A 191 -0.05 31.38 -14.55
CA GLY A 191 0.44 30.66 -15.70
C GLY A 191 1.21 31.57 -16.65
N ALA A 192 2.21 31.02 -17.32
CA ALA A 192 2.85 31.66 -18.47
C ALA A 192 3.16 30.60 -19.52
N GLY A 193 2.92 30.90 -20.80
CA GLY A 193 3.21 29.99 -21.89
C GLY A 193 3.10 30.63 -23.27
N ASP A 194 3.77 30.02 -24.24
CA ASP A 194 3.92 30.54 -25.61
C ASP A 194 2.58 30.75 -26.33
N LEU A 195 1.62 29.82 -26.15
CA LEU A 195 0.32 29.91 -26.82
C LEU A 195 -0.72 30.75 -26.07
N GLN A 196 -0.57 30.90 -24.76
CA GLN A 196 -1.64 31.41 -23.90
C GLN A 196 -1.32 32.74 -23.22
N GLY A 197 -0.07 33.21 -23.26
CA GLY A 197 0.36 34.41 -22.54
C GLY A 197 0.23 34.24 -21.01
N PRO A 198 0.40 35.33 -20.24
CA PRO A 198 0.19 35.30 -18.80
C PRO A 198 -1.27 34.96 -18.45
N LEU A 199 -1.48 34.02 -17.54
CA LEU A 199 -2.78 33.60 -17.02
C LEU A 199 -2.83 33.86 -15.52
N PHE A 200 -3.90 34.51 -15.07
CA PHE A 200 -4.21 34.71 -13.67
C PHE A 200 -5.54 34.03 -13.36
N GLY A 201 -5.52 33.02 -12.49
CA GLY A 201 -6.69 32.27 -12.07
C GLY A 201 -6.96 32.42 -10.58
N LEU A 202 -8.24 32.45 -10.21
CA LEU A 202 -8.71 32.34 -8.85
C LEU A 202 -9.78 31.24 -8.81
N LYS A 203 -9.45 30.16 -8.13
CA LYS A 203 -10.33 29.02 -7.95
C LYS A 203 -10.74 28.91 -6.48
N ILE A 204 -12.04 28.86 -6.25
CA ILE A 204 -12.65 28.86 -4.93
C ILE A 204 -13.51 27.61 -4.82
N PHE A 205 -13.28 26.82 -3.79
CA PHE A 205 -14.10 25.66 -3.44
C PHE A 205 -14.78 25.91 -2.10
N ARG A 206 -16.09 25.64 -2.04
CA ARG A 206 -16.86 25.74 -0.81
C ARG A 206 -17.96 24.69 -0.74
N ASN A 207 -18.05 24.00 0.39
CA ASN A 207 -19.19 23.18 0.76
C ASN A 207 -20.34 24.10 1.21
N LEU A 208 -21.41 24.17 0.42
CA LEU A 208 -22.61 24.94 0.75
C LEU A 208 -23.48 24.18 1.77
N THR A 209 -23.65 22.88 1.56
CA THR A 209 -24.37 21.97 2.45
C THR A 209 -23.61 20.64 2.54
N PRO A 210 -23.93 19.73 3.48
CA PRO A 210 -23.29 18.42 3.54
C PRO A 210 -23.44 17.57 2.26
N ARG A 211 -24.40 17.92 1.40
CA ARG A 211 -24.67 17.23 0.13
C ARG A 211 -24.32 18.07 -1.10
N CYS A 212 -23.94 19.33 -0.96
CA CYS A 212 -23.70 20.23 -2.09
C CYS A 212 -22.39 21.00 -1.92
N PHE A 213 -21.56 21.00 -2.96
CA PHE A 213 -20.39 21.86 -3.03
C PHE A 213 -20.36 22.65 -4.33
N VAL A 214 -19.74 23.82 -4.27
CA VAL A 214 -19.53 24.70 -5.41
C VAL A 214 -18.05 24.94 -5.58
N THR A 215 -17.59 24.85 -6.82
CA THR A 215 -16.26 25.26 -7.25
C THR A 215 -16.41 26.35 -8.29
N THR A 216 -15.82 27.51 -8.08
CA THR A 216 -15.83 28.63 -9.02
C THR A 216 -14.39 28.94 -9.40
N ASN A 217 -14.05 28.86 -10.68
CA ASN A 217 -12.75 29.26 -11.21
C ASN A 217 -12.91 30.45 -12.14
N CYS A 218 -12.31 31.57 -11.76
CA CYS A 218 -12.24 32.80 -12.53
C CYS A 218 -10.83 32.92 -13.11
N ALA A 219 -10.68 32.95 -14.43
CA ALA A 219 -9.40 33.05 -15.11
C ALA A 219 -9.37 34.28 -16.02
N LEU A 220 -8.25 34.99 -16.01
CA LEU A 220 -7.95 36.12 -16.89
C LEU A 220 -6.72 35.74 -17.71
N GLN A 221 -6.91 35.60 -19.01
CA GLN A 221 -5.83 35.31 -19.94
C GLN A 221 -5.42 36.58 -20.68
N PHE A 222 -4.15 36.95 -20.58
CA PHE A 222 -3.57 38.12 -21.23
C PHE A 222 -2.90 37.68 -22.53
N SER A 223 -3.54 37.94 -23.66
CA SER A 223 -3.00 37.65 -25.00
C SER A 223 -2.70 38.96 -25.73
N SER A 224 -1.86 38.90 -26.77
CA SER A 224 -1.60 40.04 -27.67
C SER A 224 -2.89 40.58 -28.34
N ARG A 225 -3.93 39.75 -28.42
CA ARG A 225 -5.27 40.11 -28.92
C ARG A 225 -6.20 40.70 -27.85
N GLY A 226 -5.71 40.96 -26.64
CA GLY A 226 -6.47 41.52 -25.51
C GLY A 226 -6.68 40.54 -24.36
N ILE A 227 -7.43 41.02 -23.35
CA ILE A 227 -7.75 40.26 -22.13
C ILE A 227 -8.97 39.38 -22.41
N ARG A 228 -8.85 38.09 -22.13
CA ARG A 228 -9.93 37.11 -22.25
C ARG A 228 -10.37 36.63 -20.87
N PRO A 229 -11.48 37.15 -20.33
CA PRO A 229 -12.05 36.65 -19.09
C PRO A 229 -12.76 35.31 -19.32
N GLY A 230 -12.60 34.41 -18.36
CA GLY A 230 -13.30 33.14 -18.29
C GLY A 230 -13.79 32.89 -16.88
N LEU A 231 -15.04 32.45 -16.73
CA LEU A 231 -15.62 32.04 -15.47
C LEU A 231 -16.18 30.64 -15.64
N THR A 232 -15.75 29.71 -14.78
CA THR A 232 -16.31 28.35 -14.74
C THR A 232 -16.83 28.05 -13.36
N THR A 233 -18.13 27.76 -13.27
CA THR A 233 -18.81 27.44 -12.00
C THR A 233 -19.30 26.01 -12.08
N VAL A 234 -18.87 25.17 -11.14
CA VAL A 234 -19.30 23.78 -10.99
C VAL A 234 -20.08 23.67 -9.70
N LEU A 235 -21.38 23.39 -9.81
CA LEU A 235 -22.23 23.00 -8.70
C LEU A 235 -22.36 21.47 -8.72
N ALA A 236 -21.98 20.81 -7.63
CA ALA A 236 -22.13 19.38 -7.48
C ALA A 236 -23.03 19.06 -6.30
N ARG A 237 -23.89 18.06 -6.46
CA ARG A 237 -24.85 17.61 -5.44
C ARG A 237 -24.89 16.09 -5.34
N ASN A 238 -24.75 15.58 -4.12
CA ASN A 238 -25.04 14.19 -3.79
C ASN A 238 -26.56 14.00 -3.80
N LEU A 239 -27.05 13.29 -4.82
CA LEU A 239 -28.48 12.95 -4.98
C LEU A 239 -28.83 11.70 -4.16
N ASP A 240 -27.90 10.76 -4.09
CA ASP A 240 -28.00 9.49 -3.34
C ASP A 240 -26.60 9.10 -2.82
N LYS A 241 -26.47 8.03 -2.01
CA LYS A 241 -25.18 7.53 -1.51
C LYS A 241 -24.19 7.21 -2.65
N ASN A 242 -24.72 6.76 -3.78
CA ASN A 242 -23.97 6.30 -4.94
C ASN A 242 -24.13 7.21 -6.17
N THR A 243 -24.89 8.31 -6.07
CA THR A 243 -25.21 9.17 -7.22
C THR A 243 -24.83 10.61 -6.95
N MET A 244 -24.02 11.17 -7.85
CA MET A 244 -23.63 12.58 -7.86
C MET A 244 -24.14 13.26 -9.13
N GLY A 245 -24.82 14.40 -8.96
CA GLY A 245 -25.15 15.30 -10.06
C GLY A 245 -24.15 16.45 -10.13
N TYR A 246 -23.75 16.82 -11.33
CA TYR A 246 -22.88 17.96 -11.62
C TYR A 246 -23.57 18.90 -12.61
N LEU A 247 -23.46 20.19 -12.32
CA LEU A 247 -23.88 21.29 -13.17
C LEU A 247 -22.68 22.21 -13.35
N GLN A 248 -22.04 22.15 -14.52
CA GLN A 248 -20.89 22.99 -14.86
C GLN A 248 -21.31 24.04 -15.87
N TRP A 249 -21.23 25.30 -15.49
CA TRP A 249 -21.42 26.44 -16.38
C TRP A 249 -20.06 27.08 -16.69
N ARG A 250 -19.75 27.23 -17.98
CA ARG A 250 -18.57 27.92 -18.49
C ARG A 250 -19.03 29.17 -19.24
N TRP A 251 -18.48 30.31 -18.86
CA TRP A 251 -18.71 31.62 -19.44
C TRP A 251 -17.37 32.21 -19.90
N GLY A 252 -17.35 32.85 -21.07
CA GLY A 252 -16.14 33.45 -21.64
C GLY A 252 -15.63 32.70 -22.87
N ILE A 253 -14.36 32.27 -22.85
CA ILE A 253 -13.61 31.74 -24.01
C ILE A 253 -14.33 30.59 -24.75
N GLN A 254 -15.02 29.72 -24.02
CA GLN A 254 -15.95 28.74 -24.57
C GLN A 254 -17.19 28.64 -23.66
N SER A 255 -18.29 29.24 -24.12
CA SER A 255 -19.55 29.21 -23.40
C SER A 255 -20.24 27.85 -23.55
N ALA A 256 -20.37 27.13 -22.44
CA ALA A 256 -21.01 25.82 -22.42
C ALA A 256 -21.62 25.53 -21.05
N MET A 257 -22.75 24.83 -21.06
CA MET A 257 -23.41 24.28 -19.88
C MET A 257 -23.37 22.76 -19.96
N ASN A 258 -22.80 22.11 -18.95
CA ASN A 258 -22.70 20.65 -18.86
C ASN A 258 -23.46 20.16 -17.63
N THR A 259 -24.55 19.43 -17.87
CA THR A 259 -25.33 18.70 -16.87
C THR A 259 -24.94 17.24 -16.92
N SER A 260 -24.39 16.69 -15.83
CA SER A 260 -24.06 15.26 -15.77
C SER A 260 -24.52 14.59 -14.48
N ILE A 261 -24.88 13.33 -14.60
CA ILE A 261 -25.26 12.45 -13.49
C ILE A 261 -24.32 11.25 -13.55
N VAL A 262 -23.58 11.04 -12.47
CA VAL A 262 -22.66 9.92 -12.29
C VAL A 262 -23.21 9.04 -11.17
N ARG A 263 -23.42 7.76 -11.47
CA ARG A 263 -23.79 6.74 -10.48
C ARG A 263 -22.67 5.71 -10.39
N ASP A 264 -21.99 5.69 -9.26
CA ASP A 264 -20.91 4.73 -9.02
C ASP A 264 -21.32 3.71 -7.95
N THR A 265 -21.22 2.44 -8.32
CA THR A 265 -21.51 1.29 -7.46
C THR A 265 -20.28 0.37 -7.40
N LYS A 266 -20.33 -0.64 -6.54
CA LYS A 266 -19.23 -1.62 -6.43
C LYS A 266 -18.97 -2.36 -7.74
N THR A 267 -20.01 -2.61 -8.54
CA THR A 267 -19.97 -3.43 -9.77
C THR A 267 -20.11 -2.63 -11.05
N SER A 268 -20.65 -1.42 -11.01
CA SER A 268 -20.85 -0.60 -12.21
C SER A 268 -20.64 0.87 -11.96
N HIS A 269 -20.15 1.56 -12.98
CA HIS A 269 -20.02 3.00 -13.05
C HIS A 269 -20.79 3.51 -14.26
N PHE A 270 -21.85 4.27 -14.03
CA PHE A 270 -22.74 4.80 -15.04
C PHE A 270 -22.63 6.32 -15.09
N THR A 271 -22.61 6.90 -16.28
CA THR A 271 -22.51 8.34 -16.47
C THR A 271 -23.39 8.78 -17.63
N VAL A 272 -24.24 9.77 -17.37
CA VAL A 272 -25.01 10.48 -18.40
C VAL A 272 -24.59 11.93 -18.34
N ALA A 273 -24.22 12.52 -19.47
CA ALA A 273 -23.83 13.91 -19.57
C ALA A 273 -24.49 14.57 -20.77
N LEU A 274 -25.00 15.78 -20.58
CA LEU A 274 -25.54 16.64 -21.62
C LEU A 274 -24.73 17.94 -21.59
N GLN A 275 -24.00 18.19 -22.67
CA GLN A 275 -23.28 19.43 -22.88
C GLN A 275 -24.03 20.26 -23.92
N LEU A 276 -24.45 21.47 -23.55
CA LEU A 276 -25.04 22.48 -24.42
C LEU A 276 -24.05 23.63 -24.52
N GLY A 277 -23.40 23.78 -25.67
CA GLY A 277 -22.37 24.80 -25.87
C GLY A 277 -22.17 25.13 -27.33
N ILE A 278 -21.55 26.30 -27.56
CA ILE A 278 -21.21 26.79 -28.90
C ILE A 278 -19.68 26.64 -29.06
N PRO A 279 -19.17 25.84 -30.01
CA PRO A 279 -19.89 25.16 -31.08
C PRO A 279 -20.42 23.76 -30.71
N HIS A 280 -19.89 23.09 -29.68
CA HIS A 280 -20.18 21.67 -29.45
C HIS A 280 -21.30 21.43 -28.43
N SER A 281 -22.43 20.92 -28.92
CA SER A 281 -23.49 20.34 -28.10
C SER A 281 -23.59 18.83 -28.34
N PHE A 282 -23.57 18.04 -27.26
CA PHE A 282 -23.66 16.58 -27.30
C PHE A 282 -24.29 15.98 -26.05
N MET A 283 -24.86 14.79 -26.22
CA MET A 283 -25.28 13.88 -25.16
C MET A 283 -24.32 12.69 -25.12
N MET A 284 -23.91 12.29 -23.94
CA MET A 284 -23.03 11.15 -23.71
C MET A 284 -23.65 10.22 -22.68
N VAL A 285 -23.70 8.93 -23.01
CA VAL A 285 -24.07 7.84 -22.11
C VAL A 285 -22.89 6.89 -22.02
N SER A 286 -22.40 6.63 -20.82
CA SER A 286 -21.26 5.75 -20.57
C SER A 286 -21.59 4.75 -19.47
N TYR A 287 -21.32 3.49 -19.75
CA TYR A 287 -21.51 2.38 -18.85
C TYR A 287 -20.21 1.61 -18.72
N GLN A 288 -19.76 1.42 -17.49
CA GLN A 288 -18.56 0.67 -17.16
C GLN A 288 -18.91 -0.43 -16.15
N HIS A 289 -18.65 -1.67 -16.50
CA HIS A 289 -18.77 -2.81 -15.62
C HIS A 289 -17.43 -3.11 -14.95
N LYS A 290 -17.41 -3.19 -13.61
CA LYS A 290 -16.25 -3.50 -12.78
C LYS A 290 -16.37 -4.96 -12.30
N PHE A 291 -15.52 -5.83 -12.83
CA PHE A 291 -15.42 -7.21 -12.37
C PHE A 291 -14.65 -7.26 -11.04
N GLN A 292 -15.12 -8.08 -10.10
CA GLN A 292 -14.50 -8.29 -8.79
C GLN A 292 -13.47 -9.43 -8.81
N ASP A 293 -12.75 -9.58 -9.93
CA ASP A 293 -11.68 -10.56 -10.06
C ASP A 293 -10.38 -10.05 -9.41
N GLU A 294 -9.42 -10.93 -9.15
CA GLU A 294 -8.08 -10.57 -8.65
C GLU A 294 -7.40 -9.49 -9.52
N ASP A 295 -7.65 -9.53 -10.83
CA ASP A 295 -7.09 -8.61 -11.83
C ASP A 295 -7.91 -7.31 -12.03
N GLN A 296 -8.99 -7.11 -11.27
CA GLN A 296 -9.85 -5.91 -11.31
C GLN A 296 -10.21 -5.44 -12.73
N THR A 297 -10.63 -6.37 -13.59
CA THR A 297 -10.99 -6.08 -14.98
C THR A 297 -12.19 -5.12 -15.04
N ARG A 298 -12.15 -4.15 -15.95
CA ARG A 298 -13.23 -3.20 -16.16
C ARG A 298 -13.55 -3.09 -17.64
N VAL A 299 -14.79 -3.33 -18.01
CA VAL A 299 -15.25 -3.17 -19.40
C VAL A 299 -16.04 -1.89 -19.51
N LYS A 300 -15.76 -1.08 -20.54
CA LYS A 300 -16.37 0.23 -20.77
C LYS A 300 -17.08 0.22 -22.13
N GLY A 301 -18.28 0.79 -22.16
CA GLY A 301 -18.99 1.15 -23.38
C GLY A 301 -19.54 2.57 -23.23
N SER A 302 -19.29 3.43 -24.20
CA SER A 302 -19.78 4.79 -24.23
C SER A 302 -20.38 5.12 -25.60
N LEU A 303 -21.43 5.92 -25.59
CA LEU A 303 -22.09 6.46 -26.77
C LEU A 303 -22.16 7.97 -26.58
N LYS A 304 -21.56 8.72 -27.50
CA LYS A 304 -21.58 10.18 -27.53
C LYS A 304 -22.24 10.62 -28.83
N ALA A 305 -23.44 11.16 -28.75
CA ALA A 305 -24.20 11.67 -29.90
C ALA A 305 -24.31 13.20 -29.78
N GLY A 306 -23.85 13.94 -30.78
CA GLY A 306 -23.92 15.39 -30.78
C GLY A 306 -24.18 15.96 -32.16
N PHE A 307 -24.22 17.29 -32.23
CA PHE A 307 -24.48 18.01 -33.49
C PHE A 307 -23.44 17.70 -34.58
N PHE A 308 -22.21 17.40 -34.17
CA PHE A 308 -21.10 17.09 -35.06
C PHE A 308 -20.93 15.59 -35.34
N GLY A 309 -21.89 14.75 -34.95
CA GLY A 309 -21.89 13.33 -35.24
C GLY A 309 -21.92 12.44 -33.99
N THR A 310 -21.80 11.14 -34.23
CA THR A 310 -21.95 10.10 -33.22
C THR A 310 -20.66 9.31 -33.10
N ILE A 311 -20.18 9.16 -31.87
CA ILE A 311 -18.99 8.41 -31.50
C ILE A 311 -19.39 7.30 -30.53
N VAL A 312 -19.07 6.08 -30.89
CA VAL A 312 -19.19 4.89 -30.05
C VAL A 312 -17.80 4.54 -29.56
N GLU A 313 -17.62 4.41 -28.25
CA GLU A 313 -16.38 3.90 -27.67
C GLU A 313 -16.66 2.61 -26.91
N TYR A 314 -15.77 1.63 -27.06
CA TYR A 314 -15.81 0.43 -26.23
C TYR A 314 -14.40 -0.02 -25.93
N GLY A 315 -14.19 -0.58 -24.76
CA GLY A 315 -12.84 -0.92 -24.32
C GLY A 315 -12.81 -1.73 -23.05
N ALA A 316 -11.62 -2.19 -22.71
CA ALA A 316 -11.36 -2.91 -21.48
C ALA A 316 -10.11 -2.35 -20.80
N GLU A 317 -10.16 -2.26 -19.49
CA GLU A 317 -9.02 -1.96 -18.61
C GLU A 317 -8.78 -3.17 -17.71
N ARG A 318 -7.52 -3.56 -17.54
CA ARG A 318 -7.12 -4.67 -16.68
C ARG A 318 -5.88 -4.28 -15.87
N LYS A 319 -5.87 -4.67 -14.61
CA LYS A 319 -4.71 -4.53 -13.74
C LYS A 319 -3.69 -5.60 -14.14
N ILE A 320 -2.46 -5.18 -14.48
CA ILE A 320 -1.37 -6.09 -14.85
C ILE A 320 -0.45 -6.36 -13.66
N SER A 321 -0.20 -5.33 -12.85
CA SER A 321 0.67 -5.39 -11.68
C SER A 321 0.05 -4.63 -10.50
N ARG A 322 0.67 -4.70 -9.32
CA ARG A 322 0.22 -3.93 -8.14
C ARG A 322 0.04 -2.44 -8.42
N HIS A 323 0.87 -1.87 -9.30
CA HIS A 323 0.90 -0.45 -9.63
C HIS A 323 0.64 -0.14 -11.10
N SER A 324 0.23 -1.12 -11.93
CA SER A 324 0.07 -0.91 -13.38
C SER A 324 -1.30 -1.39 -13.87
N ILE A 325 -2.02 -0.49 -14.55
CA ILE A 325 -3.30 -0.75 -15.18
C ILE A 325 -3.16 -0.43 -16.66
N LEU A 326 -3.45 -1.41 -17.51
CA LEU A 326 -3.48 -1.24 -18.96
C LEU A 326 -4.92 -1.18 -19.43
N GLY A 327 -5.20 -0.29 -20.37
CA GLY A 327 -6.49 -0.14 -21.02
C GLY A 327 -6.34 -0.02 -22.53
N ALA A 328 -7.28 -0.60 -23.25
CA ALA A 328 -7.45 -0.40 -24.67
C ALA A 328 -8.91 -0.02 -24.93
N THR A 329 -9.13 1.11 -25.59
CA THR A 329 -10.46 1.59 -25.96
C THR A 329 -10.47 1.91 -27.44
N VAL A 330 -11.39 1.30 -28.18
CA VAL A 330 -11.65 1.63 -29.58
C VAL A 330 -12.72 2.70 -29.62
N SER A 331 -12.49 3.76 -30.37
CA SER A 331 -13.48 4.79 -30.70
C SER A 331 -13.79 4.76 -32.19
N VAL A 332 -15.08 4.67 -32.51
CA VAL A 332 -15.62 4.58 -33.88
C VAL A 332 -16.71 5.64 -34.02
N GLY A 333 -16.60 6.54 -34.98
CA GLY A 333 -17.65 7.53 -35.19
C GLY A 333 -17.34 8.61 -36.20
N VAL A 334 -18.38 9.26 -36.71
CA VAL A 334 -18.24 10.41 -37.63
C VAL A 334 -18.12 11.69 -36.78
N PRO A 335 -17.12 12.56 -37.01
CA PRO A 335 -16.19 12.61 -38.15
C PRO A 335 -14.79 12.04 -37.82
N GLN A 336 -14.59 11.43 -36.65
CA GLN A 336 -13.28 10.96 -36.18
C GLN A 336 -12.83 9.61 -36.76
N GLY A 337 -13.64 8.97 -37.59
CA GLY A 337 -13.38 7.64 -38.15
C GLY A 337 -13.15 6.57 -37.08
N VAL A 338 -12.07 5.80 -37.22
CA VAL A 338 -11.68 4.72 -36.31
C VAL A 338 -10.36 5.05 -35.65
N SER A 339 -10.33 5.02 -34.31
CA SER A 339 -9.12 5.23 -33.53
C SER A 339 -9.02 4.28 -32.34
N LEU A 340 -7.80 3.83 -32.05
CA LEU A 340 -7.46 2.96 -30.93
C LEU A 340 -6.71 3.77 -29.87
N LYS A 341 -7.27 3.84 -28.67
CA LYS A 341 -6.67 4.53 -27.52
C LYS A 341 -6.09 3.51 -26.55
N ILE A 342 -4.76 3.42 -26.49
CA ILE A 342 -4.06 2.58 -25.51
C ILE A 342 -3.64 3.45 -24.33
N LYS A 343 -3.97 3.01 -23.10
CA LYS A 343 -3.69 3.73 -21.86
C LYS A 343 -2.96 2.83 -20.87
N LEU A 344 -1.80 3.26 -20.38
CA LEU A 344 -1.05 2.58 -19.33
C LEU A 344 -0.90 3.52 -18.14
N ASN A 345 -1.59 3.24 -17.04
CA ASN A 345 -1.38 3.94 -15.79
C ASN A 345 -0.35 3.15 -14.97
N ARG A 346 0.80 3.74 -14.68
CA ARG A 346 1.84 3.17 -13.83
C ARG A 346 2.10 4.10 -12.64
N ALA A 347 1.68 3.68 -11.44
CA ALA A 347 1.72 4.49 -10.22
C ALA A 347 1.07 5.87 -10.44
N SER A 348 1.84 6.95 -10.35
CA SER A 348 1.38 8.33 -10.56
C SER A 348 1.55 8.85 -12.00
N GLN A 349 2.04 8.00 -12.92
CA GLN A 349 2.25 8.35 -14.32
C GLN A 349 1.21 7.68 -15.22
N THR A 350 0.71 8.43 -16.21
CA THR A 350 -0.23 7.96 -17.23
C THR A 350 0.43 8.06 -18.60
N TYR A 351 0.57 6.94 -19.30
CA TYR A 351 0.98 6.92 -20.70
C TYR A 351 -0.25 6.71 -21.58
N PHE A 352 -0.41 7.54 -22.60
CA PHE A 352 -1.58 7.56 -23.47
C PHE A 352 -1.15 7.56 -24.94
N PHE A 353 -1.52 6.53 -25.68
CA PHE A 353 -1.15 6.35 -27.08
C PHE A 353 -2.43 6.27 -27.92
N PRO A 354 -2.99 7.43 -28.35
CA PRO A 354 -4.06 7.44 -29.32
C PRO A 354 -3.50 7.16 -30.72
N VAL A 355 -3.84 6.02 -31.28
CA VAL A 355 -3.54 5.60 -32.64
C VAL A 355 -4.75 5.92 -33.51
N HIS A 356 -4.58 6.82 -34.47
CA HIS A 356 -5.57 7.12 -35.50
C HIS A 356 -5.39 6.13 -36.65
N LEU A 357 -6.46 5.43 -37.04
CA LEU A 357 -6.37 4.34 -38.03
C LEU A 357 -6.97 4.74 -39.37
N THR A 358 -8.14 5.37 -39.39
CA THR A 358 -8.83 5.82 -40.61
C THR A 358 -9.76 6.98 -40.29
N ASP A 359 -9.99 7.87 -41.25
CA ASP A 359 -11.06 8.88 -41.17
C ASP A 359 -12.42 8.31 -41.59
N GLN A 360 -12.41 7.25 -42.40
CA GLN A 360 -13.61 6.55 -42.83
C GLN A 360 -14.01 5.42 -41.87
N LEU A 361 -15.30 5.06 -41.89
CA LEU A 361 -15.82 3.92 -41.13
C LEU A 361 -15.54 2.60 -41.85
N LEU A 362 -14.28 2.14 -41.78
CA LEU A 362 -13.86 0.87 -42.37
C LEU A 362 -14.01 -0.30 -41.38
N PRO A 363 -14.79 -1.35 -41.71
CA PRO A 363 -14.93 -2.53 -40.85
C PRO A 363 -13.60 -3.24 -40.59
N SER A 364 -12.68 -3.23 -41.56
CA SER A 364 -11.33 -3.77 -41.41
C SER A 364 -10.55 -3.04 -40.30
N ALA A 365 -10.56 -1.71 -40.29
CA ALA A 365 -9.91 -0.91 -39.26
C ALA A 365 -10.50 -1.21 -37.87
N VAL A 366 -11.83 -1.36 -37.74
CA VAL A 366 -12.48 -1.77 -36.49
C VAL A 366 -12.03 -3.16 -36.05
N PHE A 367 -11.92 -4.12 -36.98
CA PHE A 367 -11.46 -5.47 -36.67
C PHE A 367 -10.02 -5.46 -36.13
N TYR A 368 -9.10 -4.75 -36.78
CA TYR A 368 -7.71 -4.69 -36.29
C TYR A 368 -7.57 -3.86 -35.01
N ALA A 369 -8.37 -2.80 -34.83
CA ALA A 369 -8.41 -2.03 -33.59
C ALA A 369 -8.86 -2.86 -32.38
N THR A 370 -9.67 -3.90 -32.60
CA THR A 370 -10.17 -4.77 -31.53
C THR A 370 -9.32 -6.00 -31.31
N VAL A 371 -9.06 -6.75 -32.37
CA VAL A 371 -8.34 -8.03 -32.30
C VAL A 371 -6.85 -7.80 -32.07
N GLY A 372 -6.26 -6.78 -32.70
CA GLY A 372 -4.83 -6.46 -32.59
C GLY A 372 -4.36 -6.30 -31.14
N PRO A 373 -4.95 -5.40 -30.34
CA PRO A 373 -4.56 -5.23 -28.95
C PRO A 373 -4.75 -6.47 -28.08
N LEU A 374 -5.77 -7.29 -28.37
CA LEU A 374 -6.02 -8.53 -27.63
C LEU A 374 -4.96 -9.59 -27.92
N VAL A 375 -4.59 -9.76 -29.19
CA VAL A 375 -3.52 -10.69 -29.62
C VAL A 375 -2.17 -10.23 -29.07
N ILE A 376 -1.84 -8.94 -29.20
CA ILE A 376 -0.62 -8.34 -28.66
C ILE A 376 -0.58 -8.51 -27.14
N TYR A 377 -1.68 -8.25 -26.44
CA TYR A 377 -1.76 -8.47 -25.00
C TYR A 377 -1.52 -9.93 -24.62
N PHE A 378 -2.14 -10.88 -25.32
CA PHE A 378 -1.94 -12.30 -25.03
C PHE A 378 -0.50 -12.75 -25.28
N ALA A 379 0.11 -12.29 -26.38
CA ALA A 379 1.50 -12.53 -26.70
C ALA A 379 2.44 -11.92 -25.64
N MET A 380 2.28 -10.64 -25.32
CA MET A 380 3.05 -9.97 -24.26
C MET A 380 2.87 -10.63 -22.90
N HIS A 381 1.64 -11.04 -22.57
CA HIS A 381 1.35 -11.68 -21.29
C HIS A 381 2.06 -13.03 -21.17
N ARG A 382 2.06 -13.84 -22.24
CA ARG A 382 2.70 -15.16 -22.26
C ARG A 382 4.23 -15.08 -22.36
N LEU A 383 4.76 -14.18 -23.19
CA LEU A 383 6.19 -14.13 -23.53
C LEU A 383 7.01 -13.19 -22.63
N ILE A 384 6.41 -12.15 -22.05
CA ILE A 384 7.14 -11.12 -21.29
C ILE A 384 6.67 -11.08 -19.84
N ILE A 385 5.37 -10.92 -19.61
CA ILE A 385 4.83 -10.63 -18.27
C ILE A 385 4.96 -11.86 -17.35
N LYS A 386 4.49 -13.04 -17.78
CA LYS A 386 4.60 -14.27 -16.99
C LYS A 386 6.03 -14.66 -16.62
N PRO A 387 7.02 -14.71 -17.54
CA PRO A 387 8.38 -15.05 -17.16
C PRO A 387 9.00 -14.00 -16.23
N TYR A 388 8.75 -12.71 -16.45
CA TYR A 388 9.24 -11.65 -15.56
C TYR A 388 8.67 -11.79 -14.14
N LEU A 389 7.36 -12.02 -14.00
CA LEU A 389 6.73 -12.21 -12.68
C LEU A 389 7.23 -13.47 -11.97
N ARG A 390 7.54 -14.54 -12.71
CA ARG A 390 8.14 -15.76 -12.14
C ARG A 390 9.55 -15.49 -11.65
N ALA A 391 10.40 -14.88 -12.47
CA ALA A 391 11.76 -14.50 -12.09
C ALA A 391 11.78 -13.53 -10.90
N GLN A 392 10.82 -12.61 -10.80
CA GLN A 392 10.69 -11.72 -9.64
C GLN A 392 10.34 -12.50 -8.37
N LYS A 393 9.37 -13.42 -8.45
CA LYS A 393 9.00 -14.29 -7.31
C LYS A 393 10.17 -15.18 -6.88
N GLU A 394 10.95 -15.71 -7.82
CA GLU A 394 12.16 -16.49 -7.54
C GLU A 394 13.20 -15.65 -6.80
N ARG A 395 13.49 -14.42 -7.26
CA ARG A 395 14.40 -13.50 -6.55
C ARG A 395 13.92 -13.13 -5.15
N GLU A 396 12.61 -12.93 -4.96
CA GLU A 396 12.05 -12.65 -3.64
C GLU A 396 12.21 -13.87 -2.71
N LEU A 397 12.00 -15.08 -3.23
CA LEU A 397 12.19 -16.33 -2.51
C LEU A 397 13.68 -16.59 -2.18
N GLU A 398 14.59 -16.27 -3.10
CA GLU A 398 16.04 -16.35 -2.86
C GLU A 398 16.47 -15.40 -1.75
N LYS A 399 16.03 -14.14 -1.78
CA LYS A 399 16.31 -13.17 -0.71
C LYS A 399 15.78 -13.63 0.65
N GLN A 400 14.59 -14.22 0.67
CA GLN A 400 14.03 -14.81 1.89
C GLN A 400 14.89 -15.98 2.40
N ARG A 401 15.38 -16.83 1.50
CA ARG A 401 16.28 -17.94 1.88
C ARG A 401 17.62 -17.43 2.42
N GLU A 402 18.19 -16.41 1.79
CA GLU A 402 19.42 -15.76 2.25
C GLU A 402 19.25 -15.14 3.63
N SER A 403 18.17 -14.39 3.86
CA SER A 403 17.90 -13.78 5.17
C SER A 403 17.66 -14.83 6.25
N THR A 404 16.85 -15.85 5.98
CA THR A 404 16.64 -16.95 6.94
C THR A 404 17.95 -17.69 7.24
N ALA A 405 18.83 -17.87 6.25
CA ALA A 405 20.13 -18.49 6.45
C ALA A 405 21.08 -17.64 7.30
N SER A 406 21.14 -16.32 7.09
CA SER A 406 21.95 -15.41 7.92
C SER A 406 21.46 -15.40 9.37
N ASP A 407 20.15 -15.35 9.58
CA ASP A 407 19.55 -15.32 10.92
C ASP A 407 19.82 -16.63 11.66
N THR A 408 19.73 -17.76 10.96
CA THR A 408 20.05 -19.08 11.53
C THR A 408 21.52 -19.18 11.94
N LEU A 409 22.43 -18.62 11.12
CA LEU A 409 23.86 -18.58 11.43
C LEU A 409 24.18 -17.70 12.64
N GLN A 410 23.54 -16.52 12.75
CA GLN A 410 23.70 -15.65 13.90
C GLN A 410 23.20 -16.33 15.19
N LYS A 411 21.99 -16.89 15.18
CA LYS A 411 21.44 -17.63 16.34
C LYS A 411 22.29 -18.83 16.72
N LYS A 412 22.89 -19.52 15.75
CA LYS A 412 23.84 -20.59 16.01
C LYS A 412 25.06 -20.09 16.79
N GLN A 413 25.66 -18.96 16.39
CA GLN A 413 26.80 -18.37 17.10
C GLN A 413 26.43 -17.92 18.52
N GLU A 414 25.25 -17.30 18.69
CA GLU A 414 24.73 -16.90 20.00
C GLU A 414 24.51 -18.12 20.92
N ALA A 415 23.94 -19.21 20.38
CA ALA A 415 23.74 -20.45 21.10
C ALA A 415 25.08 -21.10 21.49
N GLU A 416 26.05 -21.17 20.59
CA GLU A 416 27.40 -21.72 20.87
C GLU A 416 28.13 -20.89 21.95
N ALA A 417 28.00 -19.56 21.92
CA ALA A 417 28.57 -18.69 22.94
C ALA A 417 27.91 -18.92 24.31
N ALA A 418 26.58 -19.02 24.35
CA ALA A 418 25.84 -19.32 25.57
C ALA A 418 26.24 -20.70 26.15
N VAL A 419 26.36 -21.73 25.30
CA VAL A 419 26.81 -23.06 25.70
C VAL A 419 28.19 -23.01 26.34
N ARG A 420 29.14 -22.27 25.75
CA ARG A 420 30.50 -22.11 26.32
C ARG A 420 30.49 -21.47 27.71
N LEU A 421 29.68 -20.42 27.90
CA LEU A 421 29.55 -19.75 29.20
C LEU A 421 28.90 -20.64 30.27
N MET A 422 28.02 -21.57 29.87
CA MET A 422 27.33 -22.48 30.79
C MET A 422 28.19 -23.66 31.26
N GLN A 423 29.29 -23.99 30.57
CA GLN A 423 30.08 -25.19 30.87
C GLN A 423 30.59 -25.23 32.32
N GLU A 424 31.07 -24.09 32.85
CA GLU A 424 31.56 -24.03 34.23
C GLU A 424 30.45 -24.26 35.26
N SER A 425 29.30 -23.63 35.04
CA SER A 425 28.11 -23.79 35.89
C SER A 425 27.60 -25.23 35.87
N VAL A 426 27.57 -25.85 34.69
CA VAL A 426 27.11 -27.23 34.50
C VAL A 426 28.00 -28.24 35.22
N ARG A 427 29.32 -28.07 35.20
CA ARG A 427 30.24 -28.94 35.96
C ARG A 427 29.91 -28.96 37.45
N ARG A 428 29.67 -27.78 38.04
CA ARG A 428 29.28 -27.65 39.46
C ARG A 428 27.92 -28.31 39.75
N ILE A 429 26.97 -28.20 38.84
CA ILE A 429 25.64 -28.83 38.98
C ILE A 429 25.77 -30.35 38.92
N ILE A 430 26.58 -30.89 37.99
CA ILE A 430 26.81 -32.34 37.88
C ILE A 430 27.42 -32.89 39.17
N GLU A 431 28.48 -32.27 39.70
CA GLU A 431 29.10 -32.69 40.96
C GLU A 431 28.10 -32.69 42.15
N ALA A 432 27.24 -31.67 42.21
CA ALA A 432 26.22 -31.56 43.26
C ALA A 432 25.09 -32.60 43.13
N GLU A 433 24.66 -32.91 41.91
CA GLU A 433 23.63 -33.92 41.63
C GLU A 433 24.18 -35.35 41.77
N GLU A 434 25.44 -35.61 41.41
CA GLU A 434 26.12 -36.90 41.62
C GLU A 434 26.17 -37.26 43.11
N ALA A 435 26.54 -36.31 43.97
CA ALA A 435 26.60 -36.50 45.43
C ALA A 435 25.24 -36.88 46.04
N ARG A 436 24.13 -36.54 45.36
CA ARG A 436 22.75 -36.79 45.83
C ARG A 436 22.04 -37.90 45.05
N MET A 437 22.74 -38.58 44.13
CA MET A 437 22.15 -39.52 43.16
C MET A 437 20.93 -38.93 42.43
N GLY A 438 21.05 -37.66 42.06
CA GLY A 438 20.02 -36.83 41.48
C GLY A 438 19.87 -36.99 39.95
N LEU A 439 19.46 -35.93 39.26
CA LEU A 439 19.16 -35.96 37.83
C LEU A 439 20.34 -35.48 37.00
N ILE A 440 20.85 -36.33 36.11
CA ILE A 440 21.98 -36.01 35.21
C ILE A 440 21.57 -36.28 33.77
N VAL A 441 21.61 -35.27 32.91
CA VAL A 441 21.37 -35.40 31.47
C VAL A 441 22.65 -35.90 30.80
N VAL A 442 22.58 -37.09 30.20
CA VAL A 442 23.72 -37.74 29.55
C VAL A 442 23.86 -37.25 28.11
N ASN A 443 22.76 -37.26 27.36
CA ASN A 443 22.69 -36.76 25.99
C ASN A 443 21.35 -36.10 25.74
N ALA A 444 21.35 -34.96 25.06
CA ALA A 444 20.13 -34.35 24.57
C ALA A 444 20.29 -33.77 23.17
N TRP A 445 19.31 -34.06 22.32
CA TRP A 445 19.32 -33.67 20.92
C TRP A 445 18.03 -32.94 20.57
N TYR A 446 18.15 -31.83 19.83
CA TYR A 446 17.01 -31.05 19.37
C TYR A 446 17.07 -30.87 17.85
N GLY A 447 15.97 -31.14 17.16
CA GLY A 447 15.87 -30.97 15.71
C GLY A 447 14.88 -31.94 15.08
N LYS A 448 15.08 -32.20 13.79
CA LYS A 448 14.26 -33.17 13.03
C LYS A 448 14.89 -34.55 13.12
N PHE A 449 14.17 -35.50 13.73
CA PHE A 449 14.56 -36.90 13.72
C PHE A 449 13.90 -37.63 12.55
N VAL A 450 14.71 -38.42 11.85
CA VAL A 450 14.29 -39.26 10.74
C VAL A 450 13.73 -40.57 11.32
N ASN A 451 12.47 -40.91 11.01
CA ASN A 451 11.92 -42.23 11.33
C ASN A 451 12.44 -43.27 10.31
N ASP A 452 12.48 -44.56 10.68
CA ASP A 452 12.98 -45.66 9.83
C ASP A 452 12.29 -45.76 8.44
N ASN A 453 11.13 -45.13 8.27
CA ASN A 453 10.37 -45.10 7.00
C ASN A 453 10.72 -43.92 6.07
N SER A 454 11.68 -43.05 6.43
CA SER A 454 12.06 -41.89 5.61
C SER A 454 13.24 -42.23 4.70
N ARG A 455 13.22 -41.70 3.46
CA ARG A 455 14.24 -41.92 2.42
C ARG A 455 15.68 -41.81 2.99
N LYS A 456 16.54 -42.79 2.70
CA LYS A 456 17.95 -42.94 3.13
C LYS A 456 18.90 -41.74 2.89
N ASN A 457 18.44 -40.63 2.32
CA ASN A 457 19.25 -39.47 1.92
C ASN A 457 18.91 -38.13 2.60
N GLU A 458 18.00 -38.08 3.59
CA GLU A 458 17.81 -36.83 4.35
C GLU A 458 18.95 -36.61 5.37
N LYS A 459 19.65 -35.47 5.25
CA LYS A 459 20.65 -35.07 6.24
C LYS A 459 19.94 -34.77 7.57
N VAL A 460 20.30 -35.49 8.62
CA VAL A 460 19.82 -35.24 9.99
C VAL A 460 20.29 -33.86 10.43
N LYS A 461 19.35 -32.94 10.62
CA LYS A 461 19.59 -31.57 11.09
C LYS A 461 19.24 -31.49 12.57
N VAL A 462 20.21 -31.86 13.40
CA VAL A 462 20.06 -31.98 14.86
C VAL A 462 21.19 -31.23 15.55
N ILE A 463 20.86 -30.60 16.67
CA ILE A 463 21.79 -29.90 17.54
C ILE A 463 21.93 -30.62 18.88
N ASP A 464 23.12 -30.56 19.47
CA ASP A 464 23.36 -31.06 20.82
C ASP A 464 22.99 -29.96 21.83
N VAL A 465 22.07 -30.28 22.73
CA VAL A 465 21.53 -29.38 23.76
C VAL A 465 21.71 -29.94 25.17
N THR A 466 22.68 -30.85 25.33
CA THR A 466 22.99 -31.50 26.62
C THR A 466 23.39 -30.48 27.70
N VAL A 467 24.31 -29.57 27.37
CA VAL A 467 24.83 -28.56 28.32
C VAL A 467 23.75 -27.55 28.73
N PRO A 468 22.99 -26.93 27.81
CA PRO A 468 21.88 -26.05 28.17
C PRO A 468 20.83 -26.71 29.06
N LEU A 469 20.46 -27.97 28.79
CA LEU A 469 19.45 -28.67 29.58
C LEU A 469 19.95 -29.01 30.97
N GLN A 470 21.21 -29.44 31.09
CA GLN A 470 21.80 -29.71 32.40
C GLN A 470 21.85 -28.44 33.27
N CYS A 471 22.07 -27.27 32.67
CA CYS A 471 22.06 -25.99 33.39
C CYS A 471 20.68 -25.62 33.96
N LEU A 472 19.61 -26.18 33.40
CA LEU A 472 18.22 -25.94 33.84
C LEU A 472 17.76 -26.91 34.94
N VAL A 473 18.57 -27.93 35.28
CA VAL A 473 18.25 -28.88 36.36
C VAL A 473 18.39 -28.19 37.71
N LYS A 474 17.36 -28.31 38.54
CA LYS A 474 17.35 -27.81 39.93
C LYS A 474 16.66 -28.83 40.83
N ASP A 475 17.26 -29.13 41.97
CA ASP A 475 16.74 -30.06 42.97
C ASP A 475 16.33 -31.42 42.35
N SER A 476 17.21 -31.98 41.53
CA SER A 476 17.00 -33.25 40.79
C SER A 476 15.75 -33.28 39.91
N LYS A 477 15.27 -32.12 39.43
CA LYS A 477 14.13 -31.99 38.52
C LYS A 477 14.46 -31.04 37.36
N LEU A 478 13.91 -31.35 36.18
CA LEU A 478 13.92 -30.51 34.99
C LEU A 478 12.48 -30.24 34.56
N ILE A 479 12.11 -28.96 34.46
CA ILE A 479 10.78 -28.53 34.06
C ILE A 479 10.92 -27.54 32.90
N LEU A 480 10.50 -27.96 31.71
CA LEU A 480 10.31 -27.11 30.54
C LEU A 480 8.84 -26.75 30.39
N THR A 481 8.56 -25.49 30.11
CA THR A 481 7.22 -24.96 29.83
C THR A 481 6.80 -25.24 28.38
N GLU A 482 5.54 -24.99 28.05
CA GLU A 482 4.96 -25.14 26.69
C GLU A 482 5.46 -24.10 25.66
N ALA A 483 6.50 -23.35 25.99
CA ALA A 483 7.13 -22.42 25.06
C ALA A 483 8.04 -23.18 24.08
N SER A 484 8.20 -22.66 22.86
CA SER A 484 9.12 -23.25 21.88
C SER A 484 10.52 -23.39 22.48
N LYS A 485 11.06 -24.61 22.43
CA LYS A 485 12.36 -24.96 23.00
C LYS A 485 13.50 -24.29 22.23
N ALA A 486 13.28 -23.87 20.98
CA ALA A 486 14.22 -23.06 20.21
C ALA A 486 14.52 -21.69 20.84
N GLY A 487 13.67 -21.19 21.72
CA GLY A 487 13.86 -19.91 22.43
C GLY A 487 14.71 -20.00 23.70
N LEU A 488 15.14 -21.20 24.10
CA LEU A 488 15.93 -21.38 25.32
C LEU A 488 17.39 -20.94 25.09
N PRO A 489 18.07 -20.39 26.11
CA PRO A 489 19.50 -20.05 26.00
C PRO A 489 20.33 -21.28 25.62
N GLY A 490 21.17 -21.16 24.58
CA GLY A 490 21.96 -22.28 24.06
C GLY A 490 21.21 -23.19 23.06
N PHE A 491 19.93 -22.90 22.77
CA PHE A 491 19.18 -23.53 21.69
C PHE A 491 19.14 -22.60 20.47
N TYR A 492 19.05 -23.20 19.29
CA TYR A 492 18.64 -22.54 18.07
C TYR A 492 17.86 -23.53 17.21
N ASP A 493 17.17 -23.02 16.19
CA ASP A 493 16.36 -23.83 15.30
C ASP A 493 17.19 -24.29 14.07
N PRO A 494 17.50 -25.59 13.92
CA PRO A 494 18.21 -26.10 12.74
C PRO A 494 17.30 -26.32 11.52
N CYS A 495 15.97 -26.32 11.68
CA CYS A 495 14.99 -26.68 10.65
C CYS A 495 13.79 -25.72 10.65
N VAL A 496 14.00 -24.45 10.31
CA VAL A 496 12.94 -23.43 10.28
C VAL A 496 11.77 -23.87 9.40
N GLY A 497 10.58 -23.97 9.99
CA GLY A 497 9.34 -24.35 9.31
C GLY A 497 9.05 -25.86 9.23
N GLU A 498 9.95 -26.73 9.70
CA GLU A 498 9.71 -28.17 9.81
C GLU A 498 9.37 -28.60 11.25
N GLU A 499 8.79 -29.78 11.42
CA GLU A 499 8.51 -30.34 12.76
C GLU A 499 9.80 -30.73 13.48
N LYS A 500 9.90 -30.35 14.76
CA LYS A 500 11.06 -30.56 15.61
C LYS A 500 10.65 -31.23 16.92
N SER A 501 11.55 -32.03 17.44
CA SER A 501 11.40 -32.63 18.77
C SER A 501 12.71 -32.60 19.53
N LEU A 502 12.58 -32.73 20.84
CA LEU A 502 13.66 -32.84 21.80
C LEU A 502 13.73 -34.28 22.29
N LYS A 503 14.88 -34.93 22.12
CA LYS A 503 15.18 -36.26 22.67
C LYS A 503 16.18 -36.11 23.80
N VAL A 504 15.84 -36.60 24.98
CA VAL A 504 16.67 -36.49 26.20
C VAL A 504 16.93 -37.90 26.77
N LEU A 505 18.20 -38.20 26.98
CA LEU A 505 18.69 -39.34 27.75
C LEU A 505 19.24 -38.81 29.07
N TYR A 506 18.72 -39.32 30.18
CA TYR A 506 19.12 -38.89 31.51
C TYR A 506 19.25 -40.07 32.47
N GLN A 507 20.04 -39.88 33.51
CA GLN A 507 20.22 -40.80 34.61
C GLN A 507 19.57 -40.21 35.87
N PHE A 508 18.80 -41.03 36.59
CA PHE A 508 18.20 -40.65 37.88
C PHE A 508 18.30 -41.83 38.83
N ARG A 509 18.86 -41.63 40.03
CA ARG A 509 19.09 -42.70 41.03
C ARG A 509 19.84 -43.92 40.47
N GLY A 510 20.79 -43.69 39.58
CA GLY A 510 21.59 -44.74 38.95
C GLY A 510 20.96 -45.42 37.73
N VAL A 511 19.68 -45.16 37.41
CA VAL A 511 18.97 -45.79 36.27
C VAL A 511 18.91 -44.83 35.08
N LEU A 512 19.15 -45.34 33.87
CA LEU A 512 19.05 -44.61 32.61
C LEU A 512 17.61 -44.58 32.08
N HIS A 513 17.18 -43.42 31.63
CA HIS A 513 15.85 -43.18 31.07
C HIS A 513 15.95 -42.35 29.78
N GLN A 514 14.98 -42.55 28.89
CA GLN A 514 14.87 -41.81 27.62
C GLN A 514 13.47 -41.20 27.49
N VAL A 515 13.40 -39.94 27.09
CA VAL A 515 12.14 -39.25 26.80
C VAL A 515 12.27 -38.47 25.48
N MET A 516 11.21 -38.46 24.69
CA MET A 516 11.05 -37.57 23.53
C MET A 516 9.86 -36.65 23.78
N SER A 517 9.96 -35.40 23.33
CA SER A 517 8.90 -34.41 23.46
C SER A 517 8.90 -33.43 22.29
N ALA A 518 7.72 -33.03 21.82
CA ALA A 518 7.57 -32.08 20.71
C ALA A 518 8.01 -30.66 21.11
N ASP A 519 8.31 -29.78 20.15
CA ASP A 519 8.86 -28.43 20.44
C ASP A 519 8.04 -27.61 21.45
N ASN A 520 6.70 -27.65 21.34
CA ASN A 520 5.79 -26.86 22.18
C ASN A 520 5.22 -27.65 23.38
N GLU A 521 5.65 -28.89 23.58
CA GLU A 521 5.13 -29.73 24.66
C GLU A 521 5.96 -29.54 25.93
N ALA A 522 5.28 -29.32 27.06
CA ALA A 522 5.92 -29.23 28.37
C ALA A 522 6.61 -30.56 28.72
N LEU A 523 7.83 -30.47 29.25
CA LEU A 523 8.62 -31.64 29.64
C LEU A 523 8.95 -31.56 31.13
N ARG A 524 8.52 -32.57 31.89
CA ARG A 524 8.87 -32.73 33.31
C ARG A 524 9.62 -34.03 33.52
N ILE A 525 10.84 -33.94 34.06
CA ILE A 525 11.73 -35.07 34.32
C ILE A 525 12.24 -34.94 35.77
N PRO A 526 12.35 -36.04 36.55
CA PRO A 526 11.94 -37.42 36.23
C PRO A 526 10.42 -37.58 36.16
N LYS A 527 9.94 -38.46 35.26
CA LYS A 527 8.52 -38.86 35.24
C LYS A 527 8.24 -39.65 36.53
N GLN A 528 7.22 -39.22 37.28
CA GLN A 528 6.77 -39.92 38.49
C GLN A 528 6.22 -41.30 38.18
#